data_AF-A0A3P7XA03-F1
#
_entry.id   AF-A0A3P7XA03-F1
#
_cell.length_a   1.000
_cell.length_b   1.000
_cell.length_c   1.000
_cell.angle_alpha   90.00
_cell.angle_beta   90.00
_cell.angle_gamma   90.00
#
_symmetry.space_group_name_H-M   'P 1'
#
loop_
_entity.id
_entity.type
_entity.pdbx_description
1 polymer ?
#
loop_
_entity_poly.entity_id
_entity_poly.type
_entity_poly.pdbx_seq_one_letter_code
_entity_poly.pdbx_strand_id
1 'polypeptide(L)'
;MLIVDRSLDPVTPLLHELTLQAMCYDLLTVEENTIEYSGNRKANVADGDALWKEFRHQHVADVTRALPQRVREFAESKKQFVEFEEANLDNVPSKEDTNKNTVDIRDLSDLIKRMPQYQTESASYAAAYHIVETCMATFKKGVDKLCEIEQMRLKSSEFIMTVSLKITIGLSFDV
;
A
#
# COMPACT_ATOMS: atom_id res chain seq x y z
N MET A 1 -3.73 -16.78 27.05
CA MET A 1 -2.35 -16.85 26.55
C MET A 1 -2.21 -18.15 25.78
N LEU A 2 -1.83 -18.08 24.50
CA LEU A 2 -1.62 -19.24 23.65
C LEU A 2 -0.13 -19.26 23.28
N ILE A 3 0.56 -20.37 23.55
CA ILE A 3 1.97 -20.57 23.17
C ILE A 3 1.98 -21.60 22.06
N VAL A 4 2.54 -21.22 20.90
CA VAL A 4 2.59 -22.06 19.71
C VAL A 4 4.04 -22.14 19.25
N ASP A 5 4.47 -23.32 18.83
CA ASP A 5 5.78 -23.54 18.23
C ASP A 5 5.75 -23.20 16.73
N ARG A 6 6.81 -22.56 16.21
CA ARG A 6 6.97 -22.23 14.79
C ARG A 6 7.00 -23.47 13.91
N SER A 7 7.39 -24.62 14.47
CA SER A 7 7.38 -25.92 13.78
C SER A 7 5.99 -26.32 13.26
N LEU A 8 4.92 -25.76 13.83
CA LEU A 8 3.54 -25.98 13.40
C LEU A 8 3.23 -25.33 12.04
N ASP A 9 3.97 -24.30 11.65
CA ASP A 9 3.83 -23.63 10.36
C ASP A 9 5.21 -23.16 9.85
N PRO A 10 5.98 -24.03 9.19
CA PRO A 10 7.28 -23.67 8.65
C PRO A 10 7.19 -22.89 7.34
N VAL A 11 6.00 -22.82 6.70
CA VAL A 11 5.86 -22.30 5.34
C VAL A 11 5.57 -20.81 5.33
N THR A 12 4.66 -20.32 6.18
CA THR A 12 4.26 -18.90 6.18
C THR A 12 5.41 -17.88 6.30
N PRO A 13 6.53 -18.10 7.02
CA PRO A 13 7.61 -17.11 7.09
C PRO A 13 8.41 -16.99 5.80
N LEU A 14 8.26 -17.95 4.89
CA LEU A 14 9.02 -18.03 3.64
C LEU A 14 8.22 -17.52 2.44
N LEU A 15 6.92 -17.22 2.64
CA LEU A 15 6.05 -16.77 1.57
C LEU A 15 6.10 -15.27 1.43
N HIS A 16 6.16 -14.81 0.18
CA HIS A 16 5.93 -13.41 -0.14
C HIS A 16 4.45 -13.08 0.05
N GLU A 17 4.14 -12.37 1.14
CA GLU A 17 2.79 -11.92 1.46
C GLU A 17 2.46 -10.63 0.69
N LEU A 18 1.24 -10.53 0.17
CA LEU A 18 0.83 -9.44 -0.76
C LEU A 18 0.06 -8.31 -0.08
N THR A 19 0.04 -8.29 1.26
CA THR A 19 -0.43 -7.14 2.03
C THR A 19 0.64 -6.04 2.03
N LEU A 20 0.22 -4.77 2.01
CA LEU A 20 1.15 -3.65 1.88
C LEU A 20 2.28 -3.68 2.92
N GLN A 21 1.93 -3.88 4.19
CA GLN A 21 2.91 -3.90 5.26
C GLN A 21 3.90 -5.05 5.09
N ALA A 22 3.41 -6.29 4.93
CA ALA A 22 4.31 -7.44 4.83
C ALA A 22 5.25 -7.29 3.61
N MET A 23 4.69 -6.86 2.48
CA MET A 23 5.45 -6.63 1.25
C MET A 23 6.53 -5.54 1.41
N CYS A 24 6.25 -4.48 2.16
CA CYS A 24 7.23 -3.44 2.45
C CYS A 24 8.39 -3.97 3.30
N TYR A 25 8.11 -4.78 4.33
CA TYR A 25 9.15 -5.36 5.19
C TYR A 25 9.99 -6.42 4.48
N ASP A 26 9.44 -7.05 3.46
CA ASP A 26 10.09 -8.07 2.66
C ASP A 26 10.95 -7.46 1.53
N LEU A 27 10.41 -6.48 0.81
CA LEU A 27 11.03 -5.94 -0.41
C LEU A 27 11.84 -4.65 -0.21
N LEU A 28 11.59 -3.89 0.86
CA LEU A 28 12.26 -2.61 1.12
C LEU A 28 13.16 -2.72 2.35
N THR A 29 14.17 -1.85 2.41
CA THR A 29 15.01 -1.70 3.59
C THR A 29 14.23 -0.98 4.69
N VAL A 30 13.92 -1.70 5.76
CA VAL A 30 13.24 -1.18 6.95
C VAL A 30 14.20 -1.20 8.14
N GLU A 31 14.52 -0.02 8.67
CA GLU A 31 15.34 0.15 9.89
C GLU A 31 14.44 0.73 10.98
N GLU A 32 14.23 0.01 12.10
CA GLU A 32 13.45 0.50 13.25
C GLU A 32 12.07 1.09 12.87
N ASN A 33 11.29 0.37 12.04
CA ASN A 33 9.99 0.81 11.50
C ASN A 33 10.06 2.06 10.59
N THR A 34 11.24 2.40 10.10
CA THR A 34 11.45 3.48 9.13
C THR A 34 11.75 2.88 7.77
N ILE A 35 10.91 3.18 6.78
CA ILE A 35 11.09 2.73 5.40
C ILE A 35 11.85 3.80 4.64
N GLU A 36 12.94 3.41 3.99
CA GLU A 36 13.61 4.26 3.03
C GLU A 36 12.94 4.18 1.66
N TYR A 37 12.46 5.31 1.15
CA TYR A 37 11.89 5.45 -0.18
C TYR A 37 12.67 6.51 -0.97
N SER A 38 12.83 6.34 -2.28
CA SER A 38 13.57 7.27 -3.16
C SER A 38 15.05 7.54 -2.80
N GLY A 39 15.76 6.57 -2.20
CA GLY A 39 17.23 6.56 -2.07
C GLY A 39 17.85 7.57 -1.09
N ASN A 40 17.02 8.21 -0.24
CA ASN A 40 17.46 8.94 0.96
C ASN A 40 16.31 9.52 1.80
N ARG A 41 15.04 9.36 1.39
CA ARG A 41 13.90 9.83 2.19
C ARG A 41 13.41 8.70 3.08
N LYS A 42 13.25 9.01 4.36
CA LYS A 42 12.83 8.07 5.39
C LYS A 42 11.42 8.43 5.84
N ALA A 43 10.52 7.46 5.81
CA ALA A 43 9.16 7.58 6.35
C ALA A 43 9.05 6.69 7.58
N ASN A 44 8.54 7.26 8.67
CA ASN A 44 8.23 6.50 9.87
C ASN A 44 6.88 5.81 9.67
N VAL A 45 6.86 4.50 9.84
CA VAL A 45 5.73 3.61 9.55
C VAL A 45 5.09 3.10 10.85
N ALA A 46 5.22 3.89 11.92
CA ALA A 46 4.61 3.63 13.20
C ALA A 46 3.07 3.80 13.21
N ASP A 47 2.46 3.35 14.30
CA ASP A 47 1.03 3.49 14.59
C ASP A 47 0.54 4.95 14.77
N GLY A 48 1.36 5.96 14.49
CA GLY A 48 0.93 7.37 14.57
C GLY A 48 0.05 7.81 13.41
N ASP A 49 0.22 7.20 12.23
CA ASP A 49 -0.42 7.65 11.00
C ASP A 49 -1.74 6.90 10.72
N ALA A 50 -2.84 7.65 10.67
CA ALA A 50 -4.17 7.10 10.40
C ALA A 50 -4.30 6.56 8.98
N LEU A 51 -3.65 7.19 8.00
CA LEU A 51 -3.66 6.76 6.60
C LEU A 51 -2.94 5.42 6.45
N TRP A 52 -1.77 5.29 7.09
CA TRP A 52 -1.02 4.05 7.08
C TRP A 52 -1.82 2.88 7.69
N LYS A 53 -2.52 3.11 8.81
CA LYS A 53 -3.38 2.10 9.45
C LYS A 53 -4.49 1.58 8.55
N GLU A 54 -5.07 2.44 7.71
CA GLU A 54 -6.14 2.05 6.78
C GLU A 54 -5.61 1.07 5.71
N PHE A 55 -4.43 1.35 5.14
CA PHE A 55 -3.90 0.61 3.99
C PHE A 55 -2.94 -0.53 4.33
N ARG A 56 -2.31 -0.55 5.50
CA ARG A 56 -1.24 -1.50 5.86
C ARG A 56 -1.63 -2.98 5.74
N HIS A 57 -2.89 -3.33 5.99
CA HIS A 57 -3.40 -4.71 5.93
C HIS A 57 -4.17 -5.02 4.64
N GLN A 58 -4.27 -4.05 3.73
CA GLN A 58 -4.94 -4.26 2.45
C GLN A 58 -3.97 -4.87 1.44
N HIS A 59 -4.54 -5.60 0.49
CA HIS A 59 -3.79 -6.16 -0.62
C HIS A 59 -3.22 -5.05 -1.50
N VAL A 60 -1.96 -5.18 -1.94
CA VAL A 60 -1.24 -4.11 -2.65
C VAL A 60 -1.95 -3.64 -3.93
N ALA A 61 -2.69 -4.52 -4.61
CA ALA A 61 -3.49 -4.15 -5.79
C ALA A 61 -4.62 -3.17 -5.47
N ASP A 62 -5.26 -3.30 -4.30
CA ASP A 62 -6.34 -2.42 -3.87
C ASP A 62 -5.77 -1.07 -3.43
N VAL A 63 -4.66 -1.10 -2.68
CA VAL A 63 -3.93 0.11 -2.27
C VAL A 63 -3.47 0.92 -3.49
N THR A 64 -2.90 0.24 -4.51
CA THR A 64 -2.40 0.91 -5.73
C THR A 64 -3.52 1.60 -6.51
N ARG A 65 -4.77 1.15 -6.39
CA ARG A 65 -5.95 1.77 -7.03
C ARG A 65 -6.55 2.87 -6.16
N ALA A 66 -6.69 2.64 -4.87
CA ALA A 66 -7.37 3.54 -3.94
C ALA A 66 -6.51 4.76 -3.56
N LEU A 67 -5.20 4.58 -3.40
CA LEU A 67 -4.32 5.65 -2.91
C LEU A 67 -4.23 6.85 -3.87
N PRO A 68 -4.04 6.69 -5.19
CA PRO A 68 -4.04 7.83 -6.11
C PRO A 68 -5.38 8.57 -6.12
N GLN A 69 -6.50 7.85 -5.96
CA GLN A 69 -7.82 8.46 -5.88
C GLN A 69 -7.98 9.29 -4.62
N ARG A 70 -7.59 8.78 -3.44
CA ARG A 70 -7.63 9.52 -2.17
C ARG A 70 -6.75 10.76 -2.19
N VAL A 71 -5.57 10.68 -2.80
CA VAL A 71 -4.68 11.83 -2.99
C VAL A 71 -5.35 12.91 -3.85
N ARG A 72 -6.08 12.51 -4.89
CA ARG A 72 -6.86 13.42 -5.75
C ARG A 72 -8.02 14.08 -4.99
N GLU A 73 -8.82 13.29 -4.29
CA GLU A 73 -9.97 13.77 -3.51
C GLU A 73 -9.50 14.74 -2.41
N PHE A 74 -8.36 14.47 -1.79
CA PHE A 74 -7.73 15.38 -0.82
C PHE A 74 -7.34 16.71 -1.48
N ALA A 75 -6.67 16.66 -2.63
CA ALA A 75 -6.28 17.87 -3.36
C ALA A 75 -7.50 18.70 -3.80
N GLU A 76 -8.55 18.07 -4.32
CA GLU A 76 -9.78 18.72 -4.79
C GLU A 76 -10.59 19.32 -3.62
N SER A 77 -10.81 18.56 -2.55
CA SER A 77 -11.56 19.02 -1.37
C SER A 77 -10.93 20.25 -0.70
N LYS A 78 -9.59 20.32 -0.71
CA LYS A 78 -8.85 21.42 -0.09
C LYS A 78 -8.70 22.61 -1.03
N LYS A 79 -8.59 22.41 -2.35
CA LYS A 79 -8.72 23.50 -3.35
C LYS A 79 -10.08 24.21 -3.21
N GLN A 80 -11.17 23.45 -3.05
CA GLN A 80 -12.50 24.01 -2.79
C GLN A 80 -12.57 24.78 -1.48
N PHE A 81 -11.85 24.35 -0.44
CA PHE A 81 -11.80 25.06 0.85
C PHE A 81 -11.03 26.38 0.76
N VAL A 82 -9.91 26.39 0.01
CA VAL A 82 -9.14 27.61 -0.29
C VAL A 82 -9.99 28.57 -1.14
N GLU A 83 -10.70 28.09 -2.16
CA GLU A 83 -11.63 28.91 -2.97
C GLU A 83 -12.77 29.48 -2.13
N PHE A 84 -13.27 28.74 -1.13
CA PHE A 84 -14.31 29.24 -0.22
C PHE A 84 -13.79 30.33 0.73
N GLU A 85 -12.51 30.25 1.12
CA GLU A 85 -11.83 31.25 1.98
C GLU A 85 -11.41 32.49 1.18
N GLU A 86 -10.97 32.30 -0.08
CA GLU A 86 -10.62 33.37 -1.04
C GLU A 86 -11.84 34.03 -1.70
N ALA A 87 -13.05 33.46 -1.61
CA ALA A 87 -14.28 34.11 -2.06
C ALA A 87 -14.65 35.40 -1.24
N ASN A 88 -13.85 35.76 -0.23
CA ASN A 88 -13.88 37.08 0.42
C ASN A 88 -12.86 38.09 -0.14
N LEU A 89 -12.11 37.77 -1.21
CA LEU A 89 -11.28 38.74 -1.93
C LEU A 89 -11.14 38.38 -3.43
N ASP A 90 -11.95 39.04 -4.25
CA ASP A 90 -11.84 39.32 -5.69
C ASP A 90 -11.06 38.39 -6.65
N ASN A 91 -11.84 37.78 -7.55
CA ASN A 91 -11.65 37.59 -9.01
C ASN A 91 -10.51 36.69 -9.59
N VAL A 92 -10.95 35.53 -10.13
CA VAL A 92 -10.75 35.01 -11.52
C VAL A 92 -9.36 34.43 -11.91
N PRO A 93 -9.20 33.48 -12.88
CA PRO A 93 -10.13 32.58 -13.60
C PRO A 93 -9.79 31.07 -13.49
N SER A 94 -10.80 30.26 -13.81
CA SER A 94 -10.70 28.88 -14.31
C SER A 94 -9.64 28.74 -15.42
N LYS A 95 -8.81 27.71 -15.33
CA LYS A 95 -8.11 27.16 -16.50
C LYS A 95 -8.45 25.69 -16.64
N GLU A 96 -9.27 25.43 -17.65
CA GLU A 96 -9.43 24.14 -18.31
C GLU A 96 -8.11 23.72 -18.99
N ASP A 97 -8.08 22.43 -19.33
CA ASP A 97 -7.13 21.72 -20.20
C ASP A 97 -5.78 21.31 -19.58
N THR A 98 -5.59 20.01 -19.33
CA THR A 98 -5.01 19.09 -20.32
C THR A 98 -4.95 17.65 -19.76
N ASN A 99 -5.47 16.71 -20.54
CA ASN A 99 -5.28 15.26 -20.46
C ASN A 99 -3.88 14.82 -19.97
N LYS A 100 -3.79 14.18 -18.79
CA LYS A 100 -2.81 13.11 -18.49
C LYS A 100 -3.14 12.41 -17.17
N ASN A 101 -3.10 11.08 -17.22
CA ASN A 101 -3.37 10.11 -16.17
C ASN A 101 -2.29 10.10 -15.05
N THR A 102 -1.82 11.28 -14.63
CA THR A 102 -0.76 11.49 -13.64
C THR A 102 -1.23 12.58 -12.68
N VAL A 103 -2.05 12.21 -11.70
CA VAL A 103 -2.49 13.12 -10.65
C VAL A 103 -1.26 13.61 -9.86
N ASP A 104 -1.33 14.88 -9.49
CA ASP A 104 -0.24 15.83 -9.50
C ASP A 104 0.36 16.05 -8.10
N ILE A 105 1.51 15.42 -7.82
CA ILE A 105 2.32 15.71 -6.61
C ILE A 105 2.68 17.21 -6.53
N ARG A 106 2.71 17.92 -7.66
CA ARG A 106 2.98 19.37 -7.70
C ARG A 106 1.79 20.16 -7.17
N ASP A 107 0.56 19.73 -7.46
CA ASP A 107 -0.65 20.29 -6.86
C ASP A 107 -0.65 20.16 -5.33
N LEU A 108 -0.19 19.03 -4.77
CA LEU A 108 0.00 18.90 -3.33
C LEU A 108 1.07 19.87 -2.81
N SER A 109 2.17 20.05 -3.55
CA SER A 109 3.22 20.99 -3.15
C SER A 109 2.73 22.44 -3.14
N ASP A 110 1.82 22.83 -4.04
CA ASP A 110 1.24 24.16 -4.07
C ASP A 110 0.14 24.33 -3.01
N LEU A 111 -0.61 23.27 -2.71
CA LEU A 111 -1.56 23.24 -1.61
C LEU A 111 -0.87 23.37 -0.23
N ILE A 112 0.27 22.70 -0.02
CA ILE A 112 1.09 22.81 1.20
C ILE A 112 1.54 24.27 1.42
N LYS A 113 1.93 24.97 0.36
CA LYS A 113 2.35 26.38 0.45
C LYS A 113 1.20 27.29 0.88
N ARG A 114 -0.03 26.99 0.46
CA ARG A 114 -1.23 27.79 0.77
C ARG A 114 -1.77 27.51 2.17
N MET A 115 -1.59 26.30 2.69
CA MET A 115 -2.12 25.91 4.00
C MET A 115 -1.11 25.06 4.80
N PRO A 116 -0.24 25.68 5.63
CA PRO A 116 0.77 24.97 6.42
C PRO A 116 0.16 24.03 7.47
N GLN A 117 -1.09 24.27 7.88
CA GLN A 117 -1.83 23.40 8.80
C GLN A 117 -2.07 21.97 8.28
N TYR A 118 -2.06 21.75 6.96
CA TYR A 118 -2.20 20.43 6.34
C TYR A 118 -0.87 19.83 5.86
N GLN A 119 0.26 20.46 6.20
CA GLN A 119 1.58 20.04 5.75
C GLN A 119 1.92 18.62 6.22
N THR A 120 1.52 18.25 7.43
CA THR A 120 1.78 16.91 8.00
C THR A 120 0.99 15.82 7.29
N GLU A 121 -0.31 16.04 7.06
CA GLU A 121 -1.19 15.08 6.37
C GLU A 121 -0.77 14.93 4.90
N SER A 122 -0.49 16.03 4.21
CA SER A 122 -0.01 15.99 2.83
C SER A 122 1.36 15.30 2.69
N ALA A 123 2.26 15.49 3.67
CA ALA A 123 3.55 14.79 3.68
C ALA A 123 3.38 13.27 3.89
N SER A 124 2.43 12.87 4.73
CA SER A 124 2.05 11.45 4.92
C SER A 124 1.54 10.83 3.61
N TYR A 125 0.58 11.47 2.93
CA TYR A 125 0.08 10.99 1.63
C TYR A 125 1.18 10.83 0.59
N ALA A 126 2.07 11.82 0.47
CA ALA A 126 3.20 11.77 -0.46
C ALA A 126 4.18 10.64 -0.13
N ALA A 127 4.45 10.42 1.16
CA ALA A 127 5.32 9.34 1.62
C ALA A 127 4.70 7.97 1.30
N ALA A 128 3.44 7.73 1.66
CA ALA A 128 2.72 6.50 1.38
C ALA A 128 2.69 6.18 -0.12
N TYR A 129 2.43 7.19 -0.96
CA TYR A 129 2.42 7.03 -2.42
C TYR A 129 3.77 6.53 -2.94
N HIS A 130 4.87 7.18 -2.54
CA HIS A 130 6.20 6.79 -3.00
C HIS A 130 6.66 5.44 -2.42
N ILE A 131 6.26 5.08 -1.21
CA ILE A 131 6.50 3.74 -0.65
C ILE A 131 5.83 2.68 -1.53
N VAL A 132 4.53 2.84 -1.81
CA VAL A 132 3.77 1.89 -2.66
C VAL A 132 4.37 1.81 -4.06
N GLU A 133 4.72 2.95 -4.66
CA GLU A 133 5.35 3.00 -5.98
C GLU A 133 6.70 2.26 -6.01
N THR A 134 7.56 2.52 -5.01
CA THR A 134 8.87 1.87 -4.90
C THR A 134 8.71 0.36 -4.65
N CYS A 135 7.78 -0.03 -3.79
CA CYS A 135 7.46 -1.42 -3.50
C CYS A 135 6.99 -2.15 -4.76
N MET A 136 6.05 -1.57 -5.51
CA MET A 136 5.55 -2.13 -6.76
C MET A 136 6.60 -2.16 -7.87
N ALA A 137 7.50 -1.18 -7.90
CA ALA A 137 8.63 -1.18 -8.82
C ALA A 137 9.60 -2.32 -8.52
N THR A 138 9.88 -2.62 -7.24
CA THR A 138 10.71 -3.77 -6.85
C THR A 138 10.00 -5.10 -7.11
N PHE A 139 8.70 -5.19 -6.81
CA PHE A 139 7.90 -6.40 -7.04
C PHE A 139 7.94 -6.85 -8.52
N LYS A 140 7.77 -5.90 -9.44
CA LYS A 140 7.78 -6.15 -10.90
C LYS A 140 9.16 -6.52 -11.48
N LYS A 141 10.24 -6.45 -10.69
CA LYS A 141 11.58 -6.87 -11.16
C LYS A 141 11.71 -8.40 -11.22
N GLY A 142 10.84 -9.14 -10.56
CA GLY A 142 10.84 -10.61 -10.62
C GLY A 142 10.19 -11.33 -9.44
N VAL A 143 9.84 -10.61 -8.37
CA VAL A 143 9.13 -11.18 -7.20
C VAL A 143 7.74 -11.64 -7.60
N ASP A 144 7.11 -10.98 -8.57
CA ASP A 144 5.84 -11.37 -9.17
C ASP A 144 5.81 -12.85 -9.62
N LYS A 145 6.84 -13.26 -10.36
CA LYS A 145 6.99 -14.65 -10.84
C LYS A 145 7.28 -15.63 -9.71
N LEU A 146 8.04 -15.19 -8.70
CA LEU A 146 8.34 -16.04 -7.54
C LEU A 146 7.08 -16.31 -6.72
N CYS A 147 6.28 -15.26 -6.46
CA CYS A 147 4.96 -15.35 -5.84
C CYS A 147 4.05 -16.36 -6.55
N GLU A 148 4.00 -16.35 -7.88
CA GLU A 148 3.18 -17.31 -8.64
C GLU A 148 3.57 -18.77 -8.36
N ILE A 149 4.87 -19.06 -8.30
CA ILE A 149 5.38 -20.41 -8.03
C ILE A 149 5.12 -20.81 -6.57
N GLU A 150 5.35 -19.89 -5.61
CA GLU A 150 5.10 -20.11 -4.18
C GLU A 150 3.62 -20.44 -3.93
N GLN A 151 2.72 -19.65 -4.50
CA GLN A 151 1.27 -19.85 -4.38
C GLN A 151 0.79 -21.11 -5.11
N MET A 152 1.36 -21.43 -6.27
CA MET A 152 1.05 -22.69 -6.97
C MET A 152 1.48 -23.91 -6.15
N ARG A 153 2.67 -23.86 -5.54
CA ARG A 153 3.19 -24.95 -4.70
C ARG A 153 2.35 -25.15 -3.45
N LEU A 154 1.93 -24.07 -2.80
CA LEU A 154 1.03 -24.12 -1.64
C LEU A 154 -0.30 -24.77 -1.97
N LYS A 155 -0.99 -24.30 -3.01
CA LYS A 155 -2.29 -24.85 -3.42
C LYS A 155 -2.18 -26.34 -3.75
N SER A 156 -1.08 -26.74 -4.41
CA SER A 156 -0.80 -28.14 -4.70
C SER A 156 -0.50 -28.97 -3.45
N SER A 157 0.31 -28.43 -2.52
CA SER A 157 0.67 -29.10 -1.26
C SER A 157 -0.53 -29.27 -0.32
N GLU A 158 -1.37 -28.24 -0.16
CA GLU A 158 -2.63 -28.35 0.59
C GLU A 158 -3.59 -29.33 -0.07
N PHE A 159 -3.66 -29.35 -1.40
CA PHE A 159 -4.43 -30.34 -2.14
C PHE A 159 -3.90 -31.77 -1.86
N ILE A 160 -2.59 -31.99 -1.94
CA ILE A 160 -1.96 -33.29 -1.67
C ILE A 160 -2.12 -33.72 -0.21
N MET A 161 -1.97 -32.80 0.76
CA MET A 161 -2.22 -33.11 2.17
C MET A 161 -3.70 -33.39 2.42
N THR A 162 -4.62 -32.64 1.83
CA THR A 162 -6.07 -32.88 1.96
C THR A 162 -6.47 -34.21 1.34
N VAL A 163 -5.93 -34.54 0.15
CA VAL A 163 -6.15 -35.82 -0.53
C VAL A 163 -5.56 -36.97 0.30
N SER A 164 -4.33 -36.85 0.79
CA SER A 164 -3.67 -37.88 1.60
C SER A 164 -4.38 -38.08 2.94
N LEU A 165 -4.83 -36.99 3.59
CA LEU A 165 -5.63 -37.06 4.80
C LEU A 165 -6.94 -37.77 4.48
N LYS A 166 -7.74 -37.32 3.48
CA LYS A 166 -9.01 -37.96 3.06
C LYS A 166 -8.86 -39.46 2.74
N ILE A 167 -7.79 -39.87 2.06
CA ILE A 167 -7.48 -41.28 1.80
C ILE A 167 -7.18 -42.03 3.11
N THR A 168 -6.45 -41.40 4.04
CA THR A 168 -6.08 -41.99 5.34
C THR A 168 -7.27 -42.11 6.31
N ILE A 169 -8.24 -41.19 6.27
CA ILE A 169 -9.48 -41.21 7.07
C ILE A 169 -10.67 -41.86 6.35
N GLY A 170 -10.50 -42.36 5.12
CA GLY A 170 -11.54 -43.11 4.40
C GLY A 170 -12.78 -42.30 3.99
N LEU A 171 -12.67 -40.97 3.90
CA LEU A 171 -13.76 -40.11 3.45
C LEU A 171 -13.75 -40.02 1.91
N SER A 172 -14.79 -40.55 1.26
CA SER A 172 -14.95 -40.53 -0.19
C SER A 172 -14.94 -39.10 -0.76
N PHE A 173 -14.35 -38.96 -1.94
CA PHE A 173 -14.47 -37.76 -2.78
C PHE A 173 -15.88 -37.71 -3.36
N ASP A 174 -16.75 -36.88 -2.80
CA ASP A 174 -17.91 -36.40 -3.56
C ASP A 174 -17.41 -35.35 -4.56
N VAL A 175 -17.59 -35.68 -5.84
CA VAL A 175 -17.25 -34.88 -7.03
C VAL A 175 -18.28 -33.79 -7.25
#